data_AF-A0A523IGE6-F1
#
_entry.id   AF-A0A523IGE6-F1
#
_cell.length_a   1.000
_cell.length_b   1.000
_cell.length_c   1.000
_cell.angle_alpha   90.00
_cell.angle_beta   90.00
_cell.angle_gamma   90.00
#
_symmetry.space_group_name_H-M   'P 1'
#
loop_
_entity.id
_entity.type
_entity.pdbx_description
1 polymer ?
#
loop_
_entity_poly.entity_id
_entity_poly.type
_entity_poly.pdbx_seq_one_letter_code
_entity_poly.pdbx_strand_id
1 'polypeptide(L)'
;MSGGDIDYGPLAALIGTWQGDKGTDVSPEPDGTEENPYYETIVFEAAGDVTNAEAQTLAIVRYHQVVTRKSNNEVFHDQIGYWTWDPATKTIAQSVNIPRVVAVLAGGSFEGDASGSEVVLDVYAKKGDPDWGIIESPFMRDSASTVAFEHRVEVSGDCMSYSETTSLDIYGRKFNHTDTNELTRTSG
;
A
#
# COMPACT_ATOMS: atom_id res chain seq x y z
N MET A 1 11.23 2.98 -19.96
CA MET A 1 11.50 4.40 -20.31
C MET A 1 11.39 4.57 -21.82
N SER A 2 10.19 4.31 -22.35
CA SER A 2 9.82 4.75 -23.69
C SER A 2 9.62 6.28 -23.67
N GLY A 3 9.97 6.97 -24.75
CA GLY A 3 9.98 8.45 -24.81
C GLY A 3 8.63 9.10 -25.13
N GLY A 4 7.50 8.44 -24.82
CA GLY A 4 6.14 8.95 -25.03
C GLY A 4 5.44 9.30 -23.71
N ASP A 5 4.28 9.97 -23.78
CA ASP A 5 3.41 10.16 -22.61
C ASP A 5 2.91 8.80 -22.12
N ILE A 6 3.16 8.50 -20.85
CA ILE A 6 2.83 7.21 -20.23
C ILE A 6 1.42 7.29 -19.66
N ASP A 7 0.59 6.32 -20.05
CA ASP A 7 -0.73 6.14 -19.47
C ASP A 7 -0.63 5.37 -18.15
N TYR A 8 -0.73 6.11 -17.03
CA TYR A 8 -0.74 5.55 -15.69
C TYR A 8 -2.10 4.93 -15.30
N GLY A 9 -3.11 5.02 -16.18
CA GLY A 9 -4.46 4.54 -15.91
C GLY A 9 -4.99 5.05 -14.57
N PRO A 10 -5.55 4.18 -13.71
CA PRO A 10 -6.11 4.60 -12.42
C PRO A 10 -5.04 5.10 -11.44
N LEU A 11 -3.76 4.74 -11.63
CA LEU A 11 -2.67 5.18 -10.73
C LEU A 11 -2.32 6.65 -10.91
N ALA A 12 -2.77 7.29 -12.00
CA ALA A 12 -2.61 8.73 -12.19
C ALA A 12 -3.21 9.53 -11.02
N ALA A 13 -4.29 9.03 -10.41
CA ALA A 13 -4.94 9.66 -9.27
C ALA A 13 -4.02 9.74 -8.03
N LEU A 14 -3.05 8.83 -7.87
CA LEU A 14 -2.15 8.78 -6.73
C LEU A 14 -1.02 9.81 -6.80
N ILE A 15 -0.56 10.19 -8.00
CA ILE A 15 0.69 10.95 -8.19
C ILE A 15 0.66 12.30 -7.45
N GLY A 16 1.60 12.52 -6.54
CA GLY A 16 1.68 13.72 -5.72
C GLY A 16 2.11 13.42 -4.28
N THR A 17 2.08 14.44 -3.44
CA THR A 17 2.35 14.32 -2.01
C THR A 17 1.06 14.50 -1.22
N TRP A 18 0.81 13.57 -0.31
CA TRP A 18 -0.40 13.48 0.50
C TRP A 18 -0.03 13.57 1.97
N GLN A 19 -0.83 14.32 2.72
CA GLN A 19 -0.65 14.47 4.15
C GLN A 19 -2.00 14.29 4.85
N GLY A 20 -1.99 13.56 5.95
CA GLY A 20 -3.18 13.30 6.75
C GLY A 20 -2.83 13.20 8.23
N ASP A 21 -3.71 13.69 9.08
CA ASP A 21 -3.54 13.67 10.53
C ASP A 21 -4.69 12.99 11.26
N LYS A 22 -5.57 12.27 10.56
CA LYS A 22 -6.70 11.54 11.17
C LYS A 22 -6.42 10.04 11.33
N GLY A 23 -5.14 9.68 11.23
CA GLY A 23 -4.68 8.31 11.21
C GLY A 23 -4.93 7.57 12.52
N THR A 24 -5.40 6.32 12.43
CA THR A 24 -5.53 5.41 13.57
C THR A 24 -4.93 4.06 13.22
N ASP A 25 -3.94 3.64 14.00
CA ASP A 25 -3.37 2.29 14.01
C ASP A 25 -4.09 1.46 15.08
N VAL A 26 -4.64 0.31 14.71
CA VAL A 26 -5.13 -0.71 15.62
C VAL A 26 -4.17 -1.90 15.59
N SER A 27 -3.40 -2.10 16.65
CA SER A 27 -2.30 -3.08 16.70
C SER A 27 -2.39 -4.09 17.85
N PRO A 28 -1.78 -5.29 17.72
CA PRO A 28 -1.84 -6.33 18.74
C PRO A 28 -0.90 -6.06 19.91
N GLU A 29 -1.44 -6.14 21.13
CA GLU A 29 -0.65 -6.24 22.37
C GLU A 29 -0.78 -7.66 22.98
N PRO A 30 0.12 -8.09 23.89
CA PRO A 30 0.01 -9.39 24.55
C PRO A 30 -1.32 -9.60 25.30
N ASP A 31 -1.90 -8.54 25.86
CA ASP A 31 -3.12 -8.58 26.68
C ASP A 31 -4.35 -7.94 26.02
N GLY A 32 -4.23 -7.41 24.80
CA GLY A 32 -5.33 -6.68 24.17
C GLY A 32 -5.01 -6.13 22.79
N THR A 33 -5.55 -4.95 22.54
CA THR A 33 -5.38 -4.15 21.32
C THR A 33 -4.93 -2.77 21.77
N GLU A 34 -3.95 -2.19 21.09
CA GLU A 34 -3.57 -0.80 21.24
C GLU A 34 -4.17 0.02 20.09
N GLU A 35 -4.67 1.22 20.39
CA GLU A 35 -5.09 2.19 19.39
C GLU A 35 -4.14 3.39 19.44
N ASN A 36 -3.44 3.64 18.33
CA ASN A 36 -2.40 4.66 18.23
C ASN A 36 -2.78 5.72 17.18
N PRO A 37 -3.18 6.93 17.60
CA PRO A 37 -3.38 8.04 16.67
C PRO A 37 -2.06 8.51 16.04
N TYR A 38 -2.07 8.77 14.74
CA TYR A 38 -0.89 9.20 13.98
C TYR A 38 -1.19 10.31 12.97
N TYR A 39 -0.11 10.89 12.44
CA TYR A 39 -0.11 11.65 11.20
C TYR A 39 0.92 11.05 10.25
N GLU A 40 0.77 11.31 8.96
CA GLU A 40 1.65 10.71 7.96
C GLU A 40 1.86 11.60 6.74
N THR A 41 2.83 11.20 5.93
CA THR A 41 3.02 11.69 4.58
C THR A 41 3.20 10.52 3.64
N ILE A 42 2.53 10.56 2.49
CA ILE A 42 2.73 9.61 1.39
C ILE A 42 3.13 10.39 0.14
N VAL A 43 4.25 10.01 -0.45
CA VAL A 43 4.74 10.57 -1.72
C VAL A 43 4.59 9.52 -2.80
N PHE A 44 3.88 9.84 -3.88
CA PHE A 44 3.74 9.03 -5.08
C PHE A 44 4.38 9.74 -6.27
N GLU A 45 5.31 9.08 -6.94
CA GLU A 45 6.06 9.64 -8.06
C GLU A 45 5.86 8.79 -9.31
N ALA A 46 5.54 9.46 -10.42
CA ALA A 46 5.59 8.88 -11.75
C ALA A 46 7.00 8.31 -12.02
N ALA A 47 7.10 6.99 -12.19
CA ALA A 47 8.37 6.27 -12.33
C ALA A 47 8.55 5.64 -13.72
N GLY A 48 7.74 6.05 -14.68
CA GLY A 48 7.84 5.61 -16.06
C GLY A 48 7.16 4.27 -16.31
N ASP A 49 7.64 3.58 -17.35
CA ASP A 49 7.14 2.29 -17.80
C ASP A 49 8.26 1.25 -17.93
N VAL A 50 7.86 -0.02 -17.89
CA VAL A 50 8.72 -1.16 -18.18
C VAL A 50 7.98 -2.18 -19.04
N THR A 51 8.72 -2.88 -19.91
CA THR A 51 8.19 -4.00 -20.68
C THR A 51 8.80 -5.31 -20.21
N ASN A 52 7.97 -6.22 -19.72
CA ASN A 52 8.35 -7.58 -19.34
C ASN A 52 8.22 -8.52 -20.56
N ALA A 53 9.29 -9.25 -20.84
CA ALA A 53 9.33 -10.29 -21.88
C ALA A 53 8.76 -9.86 -23.25
N GLU A 54 8.94 -8.58 -23.62
CA GLU A 54 8.42 -7.97 -24.85
C GLU A 54 6.88 -8.03 -25.03
N ALA A 55 6.14 -8.45 -24.01
CA ALA A 55 4.72 -8.78 -24.12
C ALA A 55 3.82 -8.02 -23.14
N GLN A 56 4.31 -7.70 -21.96
CA GLN A 56 3.57 -6.97 -20.93
C GLN A 56 4.20 -5.60 -20.72
N THR A 57 3.42 -4.53 -20.74
CA THR A 57 3.91 -3.18 -20.41
C THR A 57 3.22 -2.71 -19.14
N LEU A 58 4.01 -2.29 -18.16
CA LEU A 58 3.55 -1.79 -16.86
C LEU A 58 3.87 -0.32 -16.73
N ALA A 59 2.87 0.50 -16.37
CA ALA A 59 3.11 1.84 -15.85
C ALA A 59 3.43 1.75 -14.34
N ILE A 60 4.37 2.58 -13.86
CA ILE A 60 4.95 2.44 -12.52
C ILE A 60 4.81 3.76 -11.74
N VAL A 61 4.20 3.69 -10.55
CA VAL A 61 4.22 4.77 -9.57
C VAL A 61 5.04 4.31 -8.37
N ARG A 62 6.19 4.95 -8.13
CA ARG A 62 6.99 4.73 -6.92
C ARG A 62 6.32 5.41 -5.73
N TYR A 63 6.36 4.82 -4.54
CA TYR A 63 5.85 5.48 -3.36
C TYR A 63 6.69 5.31 -2.10
N HIS A 64 6.54 6.26 -1.18
CA HIS A 64 7.08 6.23 0.18
C HIS A 64 6.07 6.81 1.17
N GLN A 65 5.72 6.04 2.18
CA GLN A 65 4.84 6.38 3.28
C GLN A 65 5.62 6.40 4.60
N VAL A 66 5.46 7.49 5.36
CA VAL A 66 6.08 7.67 6.68
C VAL A 66 4.99 8.02 7.68
N VAL A 67 4.84 7.20 8.72
CA VAL A 67 3.80 7.32 9.73
C VAL A 67 4.42 7.65 11.08
N THR A 68 3.92 8.70 11.72
CA THR A 68 4.48 9.27 12.95
C THR A 68 3.43 9.33 14.05
N ARG A 69 3.78 8.80 15.23
CA ARG A 69 2.87 8.79 16.39
C ARG A 69 2.61 10.22 16.86
N LYS A 70 1.36 10.56 17.13
CA LYS A 70 1.01 11.88 17.70
C LYS A 70 1.53 12.07 19.14
N SER A 71 1.64 10.98 19.89
CA SER A 71 1.99 11.03 21.32
C SER A 71 3.42 11.49 21.58
N ASN A 72 4.38 11.13 20.70
CA ASN A 72 5.80 11.39 20.92
C ASN A 72 6.57 11.87 19.68
N ASN A 73 5.91 12.00 18.51
CA ASN A 73 6.54 12.36 17.23
C ASN A 73 7.63 11.40 16.74
N GLU A 74 7.61 10.15 17.20
CA GLU A 74 8.50 9.11 16.67
C GLU A 74 7.86 8.42 15.46
N VAL A 75 8.66 8.21 14.43
CA VAL A 75 8.29 7.39 13.27
C VAL A 75 8.21 5.95 13.72
N PHE A 76 7.08 5.29 13.48
CA PHE A 76 6.86 3.89 13.88
C PHE A 76 6.53 2.96 12.70
N HIS A 77 6.19 3.53 11.55
CA HIS A 77 6.02 2.81 10.29
C HIS A 77 6.68 3.59 9.14
N ASP A 78 7.44 2.87 8.34
CA ASP A 78 8.12 3.34 7.14
C ASP A 78 7.90 2.28 6.07
N GLN A 79 7.28 2.67 4.97
CA GLN A 79 6.78 1.76 3.96
C GLN A 79 7.10 2.31 2.57
N ILE A 80 7.74 1.50 1.74
CA ILE A 80 8.13 1.87 0.38
C ILE A 80 7.77 0.79 -0.63
N GLY A 81 7.65 1.17 -1.89
CA GLY A 81 7.52 0.24 -2.99
C GLY A 81 7.01 0.88 -4.27
N TYR A 82 6.29 0.09 -5.06
CA TYR A 82 5.69 0.50 -6.32
C TYR A 82 4.23 0.07 -6.40
N TRP A 83 3.41 0.96 -6.92
CA TRP A 83 2.17 0.60 -7.59
C TRP A 83 2.43 0.41 -9.09
N THR A 84 1.89 -0.65 -9.68
CA THR A 84 2.02 -0.93 -11.11
C THR A 84 0.68 -1.19 -11.76
N TRP A 85 0.52 -0.73 -13.01
CA TRP A 85 -0.69 -0.89 -13.81
C TRP A 85 -0.39 -1.63 -15.11
N ASP A 86 -1.11 -2.73 -15.35
CA ASP A 86 -1.15 -3.44 -16.63
C ASP A 86 -2.50 -3.17 -17.33
N PRO A 87 -2.53 -2.34 -18.39
CA PRO A 87 -3.78 -2.04 -19.09
C PRO A 87 -4.35 -3.23 -19.89
N ALA A 88 -3.51 -4.20 -20.27
CA ALA A 88 -3.95 -5.32 -21.09
C ALA A 88 -4.81 -6.31 -20.29
N THR A 89 -4.46 -6.51 -19.02
CA THR A 89 -5.18 -7.41 -18.09
C THR A 89 -6.01 -6.66 -17.06
N LYS A 90 -5.96 -5.32 -17.05
CA LYS A 90 -6.49 -4.44 -16.01
C LYS A 90 -5.97 -4.75 -14.61
N THR A 91 -4.74 -5.22 -14.51
CA THR A 91 -4.16 -5.61 -13.23
C THR A 91 -3.50 -4.41 -12.55
N ILE A 92 -3.83 -4.19 -11.29
CA ILE A 92 -3.06 -3.35 -10.38
C ILE A 92 -2.26 -4.24 -9.45
N ALA A 93 -1.04 -3.83 -9.12
CA ALA A 93 -0.26 -4.48 -8.08
C ALA A 93 0.46 -3.46 -7.21
N GLN A 94 0.64 -3.81 -5.95
CA GLN A 94 1.40 -3.05 -4.96
C GLN A 94 2.51 -3.93 -4.42
N SER A 95 3.75 -3.46 -4.55
CA SER A 95 4.87 -4.00 -3.77
C SER A 95 5.00 -3.17 -2.49
N VAL A 96 5.18 -3.86 -1.37
CA VAL A 96 5.34 -3.26 -0.05
C VAL A 96 6.59 -3.80 0.60
N ASN A 97 7.47 -2.90 1.05
CA ASN A 97 8.64 -3.23 1.83
C ASN A 97 8.67 -2.35 3.09
N ILE A 98 8.87 -2.99 4.23
CA ILE A 98 9.01 -2.32 5.52
C ILE A 98 10.35 -2.70 6.17
N PRO A 99 10.95 -1.84 7.02
CA PRO A 99 12.25 -2.09 7.64
C PRO A 99 12.24 -3.25 8.66
N ARG A 100 11.09 -3.91 8.85
CA ARG A 100 10.95 -5.14 9.65
C ARG A 100 11.34 -6.42 8.90
N VAL A 101 11.93 -6.28 7.71
CA VAL A 101 12.32 -7.41 6.84
C VAL A 101 11.09 -8.25 6.47
N VAL A 102 10.05 -7.54 6.04
CA VAL A 102 8.83 -8.10 5.45
C VAL A 102 8.66 -7.47 4.07
N ALA A 103 8.30 -8.29 3.08
CA ALA A 103 7.97 -7.86 1.74
C ALA A 103 6.66 -8.51 1.29
N VAL A 104 5.81 -7.72 0.66
CA VAL A 104 4.50 -8.14 0.12
C VAL A 104 4.46 -7.79 -1.35
N LEU A 105 3.90 -8.69 -2.16
CA LEU A 105 3.44 -8.39 -3.51
C LEU A 105 1.95 -8.66 -3.55
N ALA A 106 1.15 -7.59 -3.51
CA ALA A 106 -0.30 -7.64 -3.54
C ALA A 106 -0.82 -7.31 -4.94
N GLY A 107 -1.89 -7.96 -5.37
CA GLY A 107 -2.50 -7.74 -6.68
C GLY A 107 -4.01 -7.58 -6.60
N GLY A 108 -4.57 -6.98 -7.64
CA GLY A 108 -6.00 -6.74 -7.81
C GLY A 108 -6.36 -6.45 -9.26
N SER A 109 -7.67 -6.34 -9.55
CA SER A 109 -8.18 -5.90 -10.86
C SER A 109 -8.88 -4.57 -10.71
N PHE A 110 -8.63 -3.65 -11.64
CA PHE A 110 -9.36 -2.38 -11.70
C PHE A 110 -10.46 -2.46 -12.76
N GLU A 111 -11.72 -2.46 -12.31
CA GLU A 111 -12.90 -2.46 -13.20
C GLU A 111 -13.60 -1.10 -13.29
N GLY A 112 -13.05 -0.07 -12.65
CA GLY A 112 -13.60 1.28 -12.65
C GLY A 112 -13.32 2.07 -13.94
N ASP A 113 -13.81 3.31 -13.96
CA ASP A 113 -13.46 4.29 -14.98
C ASP A 113 -12.24 5.08 -14.50
N ALA A 114 -11.08 4.88 -15.15
CA ALA A 114 -9.84 5.60 -14.83
C ALA A 114 -9.96 7.12 -15.08
N SER A 115 -10.96 7.56 -15.85
CA SER A 115 -11.28 8.97 -16.07
C SER A 115 -12.36 9.51 -15.14
N GLY A 116 -12.88 8.67 -14.24
CA GLY A 116 -13.91 9.00 -13.27
C GLY A 116 -13.44 9.98 -12.18
N SER A 117 -14.40 10.60 -11.51
CA SER A 117 -14.14 11.49 -10.35
C SER A 117 -13.74 10.75 -9.08
N GLU A 118 -13.83 9.43 -9.09
CA GLU A 118 -13.53 8.55 -7.96
C GLU A 118 -12.79 7.31 -8.47
N VAL A 119 -11.65 7.02 -7.85
CA VAL A 119 -10.83 5.84 -8.13
C VAL A 119 -10.75 5.01 -6.86
N VAL A 120 -11.07 3.73 -6.99
CA VAL A 120 -10.94 2.74 -5.91
C VAL A 120 -9.94 1.67 -6.35
N LEU A 121 -8.89 1.49 -5.56
CA LEU A 121 -7.84 0.49 -5.77
C LEU A 121 -7.91 -0.51 -4.62
N ASP A 122 -8.16 -1.78 -4.94
CA ASP A 122 -8.16 -2.88 -3.99
C ASP A 122 -7.05 -3.87 -4.39
N VAL A 123 -6.15 -4.19 -3.46
CA VAL A 123 -5.11 -5.22 -3.65
C VAL A 123 -5.06 -6.18 -2.47
N TYR A 124 -4.71 -7.43 -2.77
CA TYR A 124 -4.61 -8.51 -1.80
C TYR A 124 -3.32 -9.31 -1.97
N ALA A 125 -2.75 -9.77 -0.86
CA ALA A 125 -1.73 -10.81 -0.84
C ALA A 125 -2.00 -11.83 0.26
N LYS A 126 -1.50 -13.04 0.07
CA LYS A 126 -1.58 -14.12 1.05
C LYS A 126 -0.30 -14.92 1.11
N LYS A 127 0.12 -15.27 2.32
CA LYS A 127 1.30 -16.11 2.50
C LYS A 127 1.09 -17.49 1.85
N GLY A 128 2.01 -17.86 0.96
CA GLY A 128 1.97 -19.11 0.20
C GLY A 128 1.08 -19.08 -1.05
N ASP A 129 0.48 -17.93 -1.38
CA ASP A 129 -0.16 -17.74 -2.68
C ASP A 129 0.89 -17.78 -3.81
N PRO A 130 0.61 -18.45 -4.94
CA PRO A 130 1.56 -18.57 -6.03
C PRO A 130 1.78 -17.26 -6.81
N ASP A 131 0.81 -16.34 -6.78
CA ASP A 131 0.82 -15.12 -7.59
C ASP A 131 1.07 -13.88 -6.73
N TRP A 132 0.39 -13.78 -5.57
CA TRP A 132 0.42 -12.60 -4.69
C TRP A 132 0.91 -12.93 -3.28
N GLY A 133 2.24 -13.01 -3.16
CA GLY A 133 2.91 -13.59 -2.01
C GLY A 133 3.38 -12.61 -0.93
N ILE A 134 3.71 -13.19 0.22
CA ILE A 134 4.31 -12.52 1.38
C ILE A 134 5.56 -13.29 1.79
N ILE A 135 6.67 -12.57 1.96
CA ILE A 135 7.93 -13.13 2.48
C ILE A 135 8.43 -12.29 3.66
N GLU A 136 9.07 -12.94 4.61
CA GLU A 136 9.51 -12.29 5.84
C GLU A 136 10.74 -12.97 6.44
N SER A 137 11.42 -12.27 7.35
CA SER A 137 12.56 -12.83 8.07
C SER A 137 12.18 -14.03 8.94
N PRO A 138 13.13 -14.93 9.28
CA PRO A 138 12.89 -16.04 10.19
C PRO A 138 12.28 -15.61 11.54
N PHE A 139 12.73 -14.47 12.09
CA PHE A 139 12.21 -13.98 13.35
C PHE A 139 10.74 -13.58 13.24
N MET A 140 10.39 -12.83 12.18
CA MET A 140 8.99 -12.45 11.92
C MET A 140 8.12 -13.69 11.70
N ARG A 141 8.59 -14.66 10.91
CA ARG A 141 7.90 -15.95 10.71
C ARG A 141 7.58 -16.67 12.01
N ASP A 142 8.51 -16.69 12.96
CA ASP A 142 8.37 -17.48 14.18
C ASP A 142 7.64 -16.72 15.30
N SER A 143 7.60 -15.38 15.25
CA SER A 143 7.12 -14.53 16.36
C SER A 143 5.87 -13.72 16.04
N ALA A 144 5.70 -13.29 14.79
CA ALA A 144 4.66 -12.36 14.34
C ALA A 144 4.43 -12.51 12.82
N SER A 145 4.07 -13.72 12.38
CA SER A 145 4.01 -14.07 10.96
C SER A 145 2.91 -13.31 10.25
N THR A 146 3.23 -12.61 9.17
CA THR A 146 2.21 -12.02 8.30
C THR A 146 1.56 -13.09 7.41
N VAL A 147 0.25 -13.29 7.51
CA VAL A 147 -0.46 -14.36 6.79
C VAL A 147 -1.34 -13.85 5.64
N ALA A 148 -1.81 -12.60 5.71
CA ALA A 148 -2.53 -11.93 4.64
C ALA A 148 -2.35 -10.41 4.73
N PHE A 149 -2.57 -9.75 3.60
CA PHE A 149 -2.52 -8.30 3.45
C PHE A 149 -3.65 -7.84 2.53
N GLU A 150 -4.38 -6.82 2.95
CA GLU A 150 -5.46 -6.17 2.20
C GLU A 150 -5.22 -4.68 2.23
N HIS A 151 -5.28 -4.02 1.07
CA HIS A 151 -5.18 -2.56 1.01
C HIS A 151 -6.20 -2.01 0.03
N ARG A 152 -7.03 -1.11 0.55
CA ARG A 152 -8.05 -0.38 -0.20
C ARG A 152 -7.73 1.10 -0.15
N VAL A 153 -7.55 1.71 -1.31
CA VAL A 153 -7.30 3.15 -1.47
C VAL A 153 -8.43 3.75 -2.30
N GLU A 154 -9.04 4.81 -1.78
CA GLU A 154 -10.11 5.55 -2.44
C GLU A 154 -9.63 6.99 -2.66
N VAL A 155 -9.73 7.48 -3.88
CA VAL A 155 -9.29 8.83 -4.25
C VAL A 155 -10.39 9.57 -4.98
N SER A 156 -10.72 10.77 -4.51
CA SER A 156 -11.60 11.71 -5.21
C SER A 156 -10.97 13.10 -5.21
N GLY A 157 -10.44 13.50 -6.37
CA GLY A 157 -9.71 14.76 -6.53
C GLY A 157 -8.45 14.82 -5.66
N ASP A 158 -8.44 15.75 -4.71
CA ASP A 158 -7.33 15.96 -3.76
C ASP A 158 -7.61 15.33 -2.38
N CYS A 159 -8.62 14.47 -2.28
CA CYS A 159 -8.93 13.69 -1.10
C CYS A 159 -8.60 12.21 -1.33
N MET A 160 -7.86 11.61 -0.42
CA MET A 160 -7.57 10.17 -0.38
C MET A 160 -8.02 9.61 0.97
N SER A 161 -8.64 8.44 0.98
CA SER A 161 -8.81 7.62 2.17
C SER A 161 -8.27 6.22 1.91
N TYR A 162 -7.76 5.56 2.93
CA TYR A 162 -7.37 4.16 2.81
C TYR A 162 -7.70 3.35 4.05
N SER A 163 -7.75 2.03 3.84
CA SER A 163 -7.70 1.01 4.88
C SER A 163 -6.66 -0.02 4.48
N GLU A 164 -5.62 -0.18 5.29
CA GLU A 164 -4.57 -1.20 5.13
C GLU A 164 -4.72 -2.19 6.29
N THR A 165 -4.86 -3.48 6.00
CA THR A 165 -4.99 -4.53 7.00
C THR A 165 -3.96 -5.62 6.78
N THR A 166 -3.15 -5.84 7.80
CA THR A 166 -2.20 -6.93 7.88
C THR A 166 -2.72 -7.97 8.87
N SER A 167 -3.06 -9.16 8.38
CA SER A 167 -3.41 -10.28 9.25
C SER A 167 -2.14 -10.98 9.75
N LEU A 168 -1.99 -11.07 11.06
CA LEU A 168 -0.84 -11.60 11.76
C LEU A 168 -1.20 -12.89 12.52
N ASP A 169 -0.28 -13.86 12.54
CA ASP A 169 -0.23 -14.91 13.55
C ASP A 169 0.84 -14.50 14.59
N ILE A 170 0.37 -14.03 15.74
CA ILE A 170 1.19 -13.38 16.76
C ILE A 170 0.65 -13.74 18.16
N TYR A 171 1.54 -13.98 19.12
CA TYR A 171 1.17 -14.36 20.49
C TYR A 171 0.23 -15.59 20.57
N GLY A 172 0.33 -16.52 19.61
CA GLY A 172 -0.49 -17.72 19.54
C GLY A 172 -1.95 -17.48 19.13
N ARG A 173 -2.26 -16.31 18.56
CA ARG A 173 -3.58 -15.95 18.05
C ARG A 173 -3.48 -15.23 16.70
N LYS A 174 -4.59 -15.24 15.96
CA LYS A 174 -4.74 -14.40 14.77
C LYS A 174 -5.19 -13.00 15.17
N PHE A 175 -4.59 -11.99 14.56
CA PHE A 175 -4.93 -10.59 14.79
C PHE A 175 -4.92 -9.81 13.49
N ASN A 176 -5.85 -8.86 13.34
CA ASN A 176 -5.84 -7.93 12.22
C ASN A 176 -5.28 -6.60 12.72
N HIS A 177 -4.08 -6.28 12.27
CA HIS A 177 -3.51 -4.95 12.43
C HIS A 177 -4.05 -4.08 11.30
N THR A 178 -4.74 -3.00 11.65
CA THR A 178 -5.45 -2.17 10.67
C THR A 178 -5.08 -0.71 10.84
N ASP A 179 -4.65 -0.09 9.74
CA ASP A 179 -4.35 1.32 9.61
C ASP A 179 -5.40 1.99 8.73
N THR A 180 -5.94 3.12 9.19
CA THR A 180 -6.87 3.95 8.41
C THR A 180 -6.48 5.42 8.51
N ASN A 181 -6.59 6.18 7.41
CA ASN A 181 -6.43 7.64 7.42
C ASN A 181 -7.19 8.31 6.27
N GLU A 182 -7.36 9.63 6.40
CA GLU A 182 -7.81 10.55 5.35
C GLU A 182 -6.68 11.56 5.08
N LEU A 183 -6.29 11.70 3.82
CA LEU A 183 -5.21 12.56 3.37
C LEU A 183 -5.69 13.58 2.35
N THR A 184 -5.00 14.73 2.34
CA THR A 184 -5.18 15.78 1.33
C THR A 184 -3.92 15.88 0.47
N ARG A 185 -4.09 16.04 -0.84
CA ARG A 185 -2.97 16.31 -1.75
C ARG A 185 -2.43 17.72 -1.50
N THR A 186 -1.13 17.83 -1.30
CA THR A 186 -0.43 19.09 -0.97
C THR A 186 0.50 19.55 -2.09
N SER A 187 0.92 18.65 -2.97
CA SER A 187 1.64 18.95 -4.21
C SER A 187 1.39 17.87 -5.26
N GLY A 188 1.48 18.24 -6.55
CA GLY A 188 1.34 17.37 -7.71
C GLY A 188 2.31 17.76 -8.81
#